data_AF-W2TG91-F1
#
_entry.id   AF-W2TG91-F1
#
_cell.length_a   1.000
_cell.length_b   1.000
_cell.length_c   1.000
_cell.angle_alpha   90.00
_cell.angle_beta   90.00
_cell.angle_gamma   90.00
#
_symmetry.space_group_name_H-M   'P 1'
#
loop_
_entity.id
_entity.type
_entity.pdbx_description
1 polymer ?
#
loop_
_entity_poly.entity_id
_entity_poly.type
_entity_poly.pdbx_seq_one_letter_code
_entity_poly.pdbx_strand_id
1 'polypeptide(L)'
;MAQIEDPPCSDLQRQLTLFKCGRTHLFRVRTGIHESALPPETKEPILLPQSNITELFILHVHELNHHCGAEQTLIELRKSVWIPKGRSTVKRIINNCCFLCRRNNAKPFKLPDFPPHPDYRVNKPNHPFEN
;
A
#
# COMPACT_ATOMS: atom_id res chain seq x y z
N MET A 1 9.00 17.80 -19.18
CA MET A 1 8.56 17.29 -17.84
C MET A 1 7.54 16.21 -18.13
N ALA A 2 7.68 15.00 -17.58
CA ALA A 2 6.97 13.80 -18.06
C ALA A 2 5.45 13.96 -18.25
N GLN A 3 4.74 14.69 -17.38
CA GLN A 3 3.28 14.91 -17.51
C GLN A 3 2.87 15.92 -18.59
N ILE A 4 3.82 16.71 -19.10
CA ILE A 4 3.61 17.61 -20.23
C ILE A 4 3.70 16.82 -21.54
N GLU A 5 4.61 15.85 -21.60
CA GLU A 5 4.83 14.97 -22.76
C GLU A 5 3.77 13.86 -22.82
N ASP A 6 3.42 13.27 -21.68
CA ASP A 6 2.41 12.22 -21.54
C ASP A 6 1.35 12.63 -20.50
N PRO A 7 0.28 13.34 -20.93
CA PRO A 7 -0.78 13.76 -20.04
C PRO A 7 -1.67 12.57 -19.63
N PRO A 8 -2.31 12.63 -18.43
CA PRO A 8 -3.25 11.60 -18.02
C PRO A 8 -4.41 11.50 -19.01
N CYS A 9 -4.88 10.27 -19.27
CA CYS A 9 -6.03 10.03 -20.15
C CYS A 9 -7.26 10.86 -19.73
N SER A 10 -8.06 11.31 -20.70
CA SER A 10 -9.25 12.15 -20.50
C SER A 10 -10.26 11.55 -19.51
N ASP A 11 -10.43 10.22 -19.51
CA ASP A 11 -11.28 9.53 -18.54
C ASP A 11 -10.79 9.70 -17.10
N LEU A 12 -9.48 9.60 -16.88
CA LEU A 12 -8.87 9.79 -15.57
C LEU A 12 -9.01 11.25 -15.12
N GLN A 13 -8.87 12.20 -16.06
CA GLN A 13 -9.09 13.62 -15.79
C GLN A 13 -10.50 13.90 -15.29
N ARG A 14 -11.51 13.30 -15.94
CA ARG A 14 -12.92 13.43 -15.53
C ARG A 14 -13.20 12.76 -14.18
N GLN A 15 -12.74 11.52 -14.01
CA GLN A 15 -13.02 10.74 -12.79
C GLN A 15 -12.41 11.34 -11.53
N LEU A 16 -11.18 11.87 -11.62
CA LEU A 16 -10.45 12.42 -10.48
C LEU A 16 -10.52 13.94 -10.38
N THR A 17 -11.36 14.59 -11.20
CA THR A 17 -11.47 16.07 -11.25
C THR A 17 -10.09 16.73 -11.30
N LEU A 18 -9.25 16.27 -12.24
CA LEU A 18 -7.88 16.74 -12.36
C LEU A 18 -7.83 18.18 -12.86
N PHE A 19 -6.87 18.95 -12.35
CA PHE A 19 -6.58 20.28 -12.86
C PHE A 19 -5.07 20.49 -12.98
N LYS A 20 -4.67 21.33 -13.92
CA LYS A 20 -3.25 21.67 -14.13
C LYS A 20 -2.86 22.82 -13.21
N CYS A 21 -1.81 22.63 -12.41
CA CYS A 21 -1.29 23.69 -11.55
C CYS A 21 -0.60 24.78 -12.38
N GLY A 22 -0.97 26.05 -12.18
CA GLY A 22 -0.34 27.17 -12.88
C GLY A 22 1.14 27.37 -12.55
N ARG A 23 1.59 26.95 -11.36
CA ARG A 23 2.98 27.12 -10.89
C ARG A 23 3.90 25.98 -11.32
N THR A 24 3.46 24.74 -11.19
CA THR A 24 4.31 23.56 -11.47
C THR A 24 4.03 22.94 -12.83
N HIS A 25 2.93 23.32 -13.48
CA HIS A 25 2.41 22.69 -14.70
C HIS A 25 2.13 21.18 -14.58
N LEU A 26 2.10 20.65 -13.35
CA LEU A 26 1.74 19.26 -13.04
C LEU A 26 0.22 19.14 -12.81
N PHE A 27 -0.30 17.94 -13.06
CA PHE A 27 -1.70 17.62 -12.73
C PHE A 27 -1.85 17.37 -11.24
N ARG A 28 -2.88 17.97 -10.64
CA ARG A 28 -3.27 17.81 -9.25
C ARG A 28 -4.70 17.32 -9.17
N VAL A 29 -5.02 16.62 -8.09
CA VAL A 29 -6.36 16.10 -7.81
C VAL A 29 -7.07 17.08 -6.90
N ARG A 30 -8.29 17.45 -7.27
CA ARG A 30 -9.16 18.23 -6.39
C ARG A 30 -9.84 17.28 -5.40
N THR A 31 -9.59 17.45 -4.11
CA THR A 31 -10.19 16.57 -3.07
C THR A 31 -11.34 17.29 -2.36
N GLY A 32 -12.30 16.54 -1.80
CA GLY A 32 -13.45 17.13 -1.11
C GLY A 32 -13.16 17.83 0.23
N ILE A 33 -11.89 18.06 0.58
CA ILE A 33 -11.45 18.56 1.90
C ILE A 33 -10.85 19.97 1.84
N HIS A 34 -11.29 20.80 0.90
CA HIS A 34 -10.76 22.15 0.69
C HIS A 34 -10.83 23.06 1.92
N GLU A 35 -11.91 22.95 2.70
CA GLU A 35 -12.16 23.78 3.89
C GLU A 35 -11.43 23.30 5.15
N SER A 36 -10.79 22.13 5.10
CA SER A 36 -10.05 21.60 6.25
C SER A 36 -8.86 22.48 6.64
N ALA A 37 -8.36 22.37 7.87
CA ALA A 37 -7.12 23.04 8.29
C ALA A 37 -5.84 22.33 7.80
N LEU A 38 -5.94 21.47 6.79
CA LEU A 38 -4.82 20.69 6.27
C LEU A 38 -3.91 21.51 5.34
N PRO A 39 -2.64 21.09 5.16
CA PRO A 39 -1.75 21.72 4.19
C PRO A 39 -2.32 21.69 2.77
N PRO A 40 -2.03 22.69 1.92
CA PRO A 40 -2.46 22.73 0.52
C PRO A 40 -2.06 21.48 -0.27
N GLU A 41 -0.91 20.89 0.06
CA GLU A 41 -0.38 19.68 -0.57
C GLU A 41 -1.30 18.48 -0.35
N THR A 42 -1.87 18.35 0.85
CA THR A 42 -2.83 17.29 1.18
C THR A 42 -4.19 17.53 0.55
N LYS A 43 -4.62 18.79 0.47
CA LYS A 43 -5.91 19.18 -0.12
C LYS A 43 -5.92 19.00 -1.63
N GLU A 44 -4.78 19.25 -2.26
CA GLU A 44 -4.66 19.22 -3.71
C GLU A 44 -3.45 18.38 -4.09
N PRO A 45 -3.40 17.07 -3.83
CA PRO A 45 -2.19 16.28 -4.04
C PRO A 45 -1.80 16.19 -5.51
N ILE A 46 -0.49 16.07 -5.77
CA ILE A 46 0.04 15.89 -7.12
C ILE A 46 -0.32 14.49 -7.62
N LEU A 47 -0.84 14.40 -8.84
CA LEU A 47 -1.08 13.10 -9.48
C LEU A 47 0.27 12.45 -9.81
N LEU A 48 0.51 11.24 -9.30
CA LEU A 48 1.63 10.40 -9.70
C LEU A 48 1.12 9.26 -10.60
N PRO A 49 1.47 9.24 -11.90
CA PRO A 49 1.10 8.14 -12.79
C PRO A 49 1.80 6.84 -12.39
N GLN A 50 1.37 5.71 -12.93
CA GLN A 50 2.10 4.46 -12.74
C GLN A 50 3.40 4.52 -13.55
N SER A 51 4.54 4.60 -12.86
CA SER A 51 5.87 4.66 -13.45
C SER A 51 6.90 4.10 -12.47
N ASN A 52 8.12 3.87 -12.95
CA ASN A 52 9.23 3.42 -12.11
C ASN A 52 9.54 4.42 -10.97
N ILE A 53 9.35 5.72 -11.22
CA ILE A 53 9.55 6.76 -10.20
C ILE A 53 8.52 6.61 -9.08
N THR A 54 7.26 6.35 -9.43
CA THR A 54 6.19 6.13 -8.45
C THR A 54 6.47 4.88 -7.61
N GLU A 55 7.03 3.84 -8.21
CA GLU A 55 7.44 2.64 -7.48
C GLU A 55 8.55 2.93 -6.47
N LEU A 56 9.61 3.60 -6.90
CA LEU A 56 10.72 4.00 -6.03
C LEU A 56 10.24 4.92 -4.90
N PHE A 57 9.35 5.86 -5.20
CA PHE A 57 8.79 6.76 -4.20
C PHE A 57 7.94 6.03 -3.15
N ILE A 58 7.10 5.06 -3.58
CA ILE A 58 6.35 4.21 -2.66
C ILE A 58 7.29 3.43 -1.73
N LEU A 59 8.36 2.84 -2.29
CA LEU A 59 9.33 2.07 -1.51
C LEU A 59 10.06 2.97 -0.49
N HIS A 60 10.46 4.17 -0.91
CA HIS A 60 11.10 5.14 -0.03
C HIS A 60 10.19 5.55 1.13
N VAL A 61 8.93 5.91 0.85
CA VAL A 61 7.97 6.26 1.91
C VAL A 61 7.66 5.05 2.81
N HIS A 62 7.62 3.84 2.26
CA HIS A 62 7.46 2.62 3.03
C HIS A 62 8.63 2.36 3.99
N GLU A 63 9.86 2.61 3.55
CA GLU A 63 11.07 2.52 4.37
C GLU A 63 11.10 3.58 5.48
N LEU A 64 10.75 4.83 5.16
CA LEU A 64 10.62 5.90 6.15
C LEU A 64 9.55 5.60 7.21
N ASN A 65 8.49 4.88 6.83
CA ASN A 65 7.48 4.38 7.75
C ASN A 65 7.86 3.03 8.39
N HIS A 66 9.15 2.70 8.47
CA HIS A 66 9.68 1.53 9.14
C HIS A 66 9.01 0.21 8.70
N HIS A 67 8.78 0.07 7.40
CA HIS A 67 8.13 -1.10 6.82
C HIS A 67 6.70 -1.36 7.33
N CYS A 68 6.00 -0.30 7.78
CA CYS A 68 4.61 -0.43 8.17
C CYS A 68 3.73 -0.90 6.99
N GLY A 69 2.59 -1.50 7.32
CA GLY A 69 1.69 -2.09 6.33
C GLY A 69 1.25 -1.11 5.24
N ALA A 70 0.77 -1.67 4.12
CA ALA A 70 0.41 -0.91 2.93
C ALA A 70 -0.59 0.24 3.16
N GLU A 71 -1.47 0.12 4.16
CA GLU A 71 -2.43 1.16 4.50
C GLU A 71 -1.76 2.40 5.10
N GLN A 72 -0.79 2.22 6.01
CA GLN A 72 -0.07 3.32 6.62
C GLN A 72 0.83 4.03 5.61
N THR A 73 1.54 3.27 4.77
CA THR A 73 2.28 3.85 3.64
C THR A 73 1.37 4.67 2.72
N LEU A 74 0.17 4.18 2.44
CA LEU A 74 -0.79 4.89 1.60
C LEU A 74 -1.32 6.17 2.27
N ILE A 75 -1.54 6.18 3.59
CA ILE A 75 -1.93 7.38 4.34
C ILE A 75 -0.82 8.43 4.23
N GLU A 76 0.44 8.03 4.42
CA GLU A 76 1.58 8.95 4.32
C GLU A 76 1.71 9.54 2.92
N LEU A 77 1.61 8.70 1.88
CA LEU A 77 1.63 9.15 0.48
C LEU A 77 0.53 10.18 0.20
N ARG A 78 -0.68 9.98 0.73
CA ARG A 78 -1.83 10.89 0.50
C ARG A 78 -1.68 12.29 1.08
N LYS A 79 -0.69 12.52 1.95
CA LYS A 79 -0.37 13.87 2.43
C LYS A 79 0.23 14.77 1.34
N SER A 80 0.73 14.20 0.24
CA SER A 80 1.39 14.99 -0.81
C SER A 80 1.03 14.56 -2.24
N VAL A 81 0.71 13.27 -2.44
CA VAL A 81 0.53 12.69 -3.78
C VAL A 81 -0.72 11.82 -3.89
N TRP A 82 -1.25 11.74 -5.10
CA TRP A 82 -2.37 10.89 -5.46
C TRP A 82 -1.95 9.87 -6.51
N ILE A 83 -2.07 8.59 -6.16
CA ILE A 83 -1.69 7.48 -7.04
C ILE A 83 -2.97 6.76 -7.49
N PRO A 84 -3.25 6.68 -8.80
CA PRO A 84 -4.37 5.90 -9.31
C PRO A 84 -4.33 4.45 -8.81
N LYS A 85 -5.49 3.94 -8.40
CA LYS A 85 -5.61 2.61 -7.78
C LYS A 85 -4.64 2.41 -6.59
N GLY A 86 -4.34 3.49 -5.86
CA GLY A 86 -3.25 3.60 -4.87
C GLY A 86 -3.13 2.42 -3.91
N ARG A 87 -4.24 1.97 -3.28
CA ARG A 87 -4.22 0.81 -2.38
C ARG A 87 -3.65 -0.45 -3.04
N SER A 88 -4.13 -0.78 -4.25
CA SER A 88 -3.67 -1.96 -4.99
C SER A 88 -2.22 -1.79 -5.46
N THR A 89 -1.85 -0.60 -5.91
CA THR A 89 -0.51 -0.26 -6.38
C THR A 89 0.51 -0.39 -5.24
N VAL A 90 0.26 0.25 -4.10
CA VAL A 90 1.12 0.21 -2.91
C VAL A 90 1.26 -1.21 -2.38
N LYS A 91 0.15 -1.95 -2.23
CA LYS A 91 0.19 -3.34 -1.77
C LYS A 91 1.02 -4.22 -2.71
N ARG A 92 0.84 -4.08 -4.02
CA ARG A 92 1.62 -4.83 -5.03
C ARG A 92 3.11 -4.54 -4.91
N ILE A 93 3.48 -3.27 -4.81
CA ILE A 93 4.89 -2.84 -4.74
C ILE A 93 5.56 -3.32 -3.46
N ILE A 94 4.89 -3.18 -2.30
CA ILE A 94 5.44 -3.68 -1.04
C ILE A 94 5.65 -5.20 -1.09
N ASN A 95 4.67 -5.95 -1.61
CA ASN A 95 4.76 -7.41 -1.66
C ASN A 95 5.81 -7.93 -2.67
N ASN A 96 5.96 -7.25 -3.81
CA ASN A 96 6.76 -7.75 -4.93
C ASN A 96 8.15 -7.12 -5.03
N CYS A 97 8.33 -5.91 -4.51
CA CYS A 97 9.53 -5.11 -4.74
C CYS A 97 10.31 -4.86 -3.44
N CYS A 98 9.65 -4.76 -2.28
CA CYS A 98 10.36 -4.65 -1.00
C CYS A 98 10.96 -6.02 -0.60
N PHE A 99 12.29 -6.12 -0.60
CA PHE A 99 12.99 -7.35 -0.21
C PHE A 99 12.76 -7.70 1.27
N LEU A 100 12.86 -6.72 2.18
CA LEU A 100 12.75 -6.93 3.62
C LEU A 100 11.37 -7.48 4.01
N CYS A 101 10.29 -6.86 3.54
CA CYS A 101 8.93 -7.32 3.82
C CYS A 101 8.64 -8.68 3.20
N ARG A 102 9.11 -8.92 1.96
CA ARG A 102 8.92 -10.22 1.30
C ARG A 102 9.63 -11.34 2.05
N ARG A 103 10.84 -11.09 2.54
CA ARG A 103 11.58 -12.06 3.37
C ARG A 103 10.89 -12.30 4.71
N ASN A 104 10.44 -11.23 5.38
CA ASN A 104 9.78 -11.33 6.69
C ASN A 104 8.41 -12.01 6.62
N ASN A 105 7.67 -11.78 5.55
CA ASN A 105 6.33 -12.35 5.33
C ASN A 105 6.37 -13.67 4.54
N ALA A 106 7.55 -14.22 4.29
CA ALA A 106 7.68 -15.51 3.62
C ALA A 106 7.01 -16.59 4.48
N LYS A 107 6.18 -17.43 3.85
CA LYS A 107 5.56 -18.55 4.56
C LYS A 107 6.66 -19.54 4.94
N PRO A 108 6.61 -20.10 6.16
CA PRO A 108 7.50 -21.19 6.52
C PRO A 108 7.26 -22.39 5.60
N PHE A 109 8.24 -23.28 5.55
CA PHE A 109 8.08 -24.56 4.87
C PHE A 109 6.82 -25.27 5.39
N LYS A 110 5.99 -25.78 4.47
CA LYS A 110 4.78 -26.51 4.84
C LYS A 110 5.21 -27.83 5.48
N LEU A 111 5.00 -27.96 6.78
CA LEU A 111 5.20 -29.22 7.48
C LEU A 111 4.24 -30.28 6.91
N PRO A 112 4.66 -31.56 6.88
CA PRO A 112 3.73 -32.66 6.60
C PRO A 112 2.60 -32.66 7.62
N ASP A 113 1.50 -33.33 7.28
CA ASP A 113 0.40 -33.49 8.23
C ASP A 113 0.90 -34.19 9.50
N PHE A 114 0.53 -33.64 10.65
CA PHE A 114 0.91 -34.23 11.93
C PHE A 114 0.26 -35.61 12.06
N PRO A 115 0.96 -36.61 12.63
CA PRO A 115 0.35 -37.90 12.92
C PRO A 115 -0.84 -37.71 13.89
N PRO A 116 -1.82 -38.62 13.88
CA PRO A 116 -2.92 -38.58 14.83
C PRO A 116 -2.37 -38.59 16.26
N HIS A 117 -3.04 -37.86 17.15
CA HIS A 117 -2.69 -37.90 18.57
C HIS A 117 -2.88 -39.33 19.11
N PRO A 118 -2.02 -39.78 20.04
CA PRO A 118 -2.22 -41.06 20.72
C PRO A 118 -3.59 -41.15 21.41
N ASP A 119 -4.16 -42.35 21.47
CA ASP A 119 -5.51 -42.59 22.02
C ASP A 119 -5.70 -42.04 23.44
N TYR A 120 -4.69 -42.19 24.31
CA TYR A 120 -4.72 -41.68 25.69
C TYR A 120 -4.77 -40.13 25.79
N ARG A 121 -4.42 -39.41 24.73
CA ARG A 121 -4.54 -37.93 24.68
C ARG A 121 -5.91 -37.45 24.25
N VAL A 122 -6.62 -38.23 23.44
CA VAL A 122 -7.92 -37.83 22.87
C VAL A 122 -9.08 -38.41 23.66
N ASN A 123 -8.88 -39.55 24.31
CA ASN A 123 -9.88 -40.19 25.13
C ASN A 123 -9.74 -39.70 26.58
N LYS A 124 -10.88 -39.45 27.24
CA LYS A 124 -10.91 -39.10 28.66
C LYS A 124 -10.45 -40.32 29.48
N PRO A 125 -9.43 -40.21 30.35
CA PRO A 125 -9.05 -41.30 31.23
C PRO A 125 -10.19 -41.59 32.22
N ASN A 126 -10.36 -42.85 32.60
CA ASN A 126 -11.45 -43.24 33.49
C ASN A 126 -11.19 -42.74 34.91
N HIS A 127 -9.92 -42.54 35.28
CA HIS A 127 -9.49 -42.05 36.59
C HIS A 127 -8.19 -41.22 36.51
N PRO A 128 -7.88 -40.39 37.54
CA PRO A 128 -6.64 -39.62 37.58
C PRO A 128 -5.39 -40.52 37.50
N PHE A 129 -4.40 -40.09 36.70
CA PHE A 129 -3.09 -40.74 36.51
C PHE A 129 -3.09 -42.12 35.82
N GLU A 130 -4.15 -42.46 35.07
CA GLU A 130 -4.16 -43.61 34.15
C GLU A 130 -3.28 -43.27 32.91
N ASN A 131 -2.32 -44.15 32.59
CA ASN A 131 -1.40 -44.00 31.45
C ASN A 131 -2.08 -44.33 30.11
#